data_AF-A0A0R3WBQ9-F1
#
_entry.id   AF-A0A0R3WBQ9-F1
#
_cell.length_a   1.000
_cell.length_b   1.000
_cell.length_c   1.000
_cell.angle_alpha   90.00
_cell.angle_beta   90.00
_cell.angle_gamma   90.00
#
_symmetry.space_group_name_H-M   'P 1'
#
loop_
_entity.id
_entity.type
_entity.pdbx_description
1 polymer ?
#
loop_
_entity_poly.entity_id
_entity_poly.type
_entity_poly.pdbx_seq_one_letter_code
_entity_poly.pdbx_strand_id
1 'polypeptide(L)'
;MSLGFSRLCPLFENVIKDPLLLSYFTQYLRSISSENIFRFWLELSGCMSRRNNNEDSFNFKSENSALSNETLDELREKISHLPVNSVTTIYFRYISREAKLPVALPQGLLSEALLRILENPSDIAVFEPCLQFTESRLYSSLFPDFLKSDLFSEFCAEIIVNDQLTLNDVLFEESLLVGFIEFLAGDPTSILLTFLMAVNAYKKEFTELMLKKDHAESVDERHQQLLHDATTICAKYLSPASDDFMGLTLEQYRGVLDAACTEKEPRENCFDDLYKLVYKTVEKNILPSFFVSAPFSRYRDKFVNKPG
;
A
#
# COMPACT_ATOMS: atom_id res chain seq x y z
N MET A 1 6.56 11.43 -2.57
CA MET A 1 5.63 11.03 -1.49
C MET A 1 4.65 10.03 -2.07
N SER A 2 4.26 8.96 -1.36
CA SER A 2 3.20 8.09 -1.88
C SER A 2 1.94 8.93 -2.15
N LEU A 3 1.20 8.62 -3.21
CA LEU A 3 -0.20 9.01 -3.28
C LEU A 3 -0.85 8.67 -1.93
N GLY A 4 -1.66 9.58 -1.37
CA GLY A 4 -2.46 9.25 -0.20
C GLY A 4 -3.32 8.02 -0.49
N PHE A 5 -3.83 7.39 0.56
CA PHE A 5 -4.75 6.26 0.41
C PHE A 5 -5.92 6.41 1.37
N SER A 6 -7.08 5.86 1.00
CA SER A 6 -8.19 5.73 1.90
C SER A 6 -8.07 4.43 2.68
N ARG A 7 -8.28 4.51 4.00
CA ARG A 7 -8.33 3.35 4.89
C ARG A 7 -9.60 2.52 4.69
N LEU A 8 -10.61 3.07 4.00
CA LEU A 8 -11.85 2.37 3.64
C LEU A 8 -11.69 1.46 2.41
N CYS A 9 -10.65 1.68 1.59
CA CYS A 9 -10.30 0.84 0.44
C CYS A 9 -8.78 0.66 0.34
N PRO A 10 -8.14 0.06 1.37
CA PRO A 10 -6.69 -0.02 1.43
C PRO A 10 -6.15 -1.05 0.44
N LEU A 11 -4.89 -0.85 0.03
CA LEU A 11 -4.05 -1.92 -0.51
C LEU A 11 -3.29 -2.59 0.64
N PHE A 12 -2.76 -3.79 0.43
CA PHE A 12 -2.03 -4.51 1.48
C PHE A 12 -0.87 -3.69 2.08
N GLU A 13 -0.12 -2.99 1.22
CA GLU A 13 1.00 -2.13 1.65
C GLU A 13 0.56 -0.97 2.55
N ASN A 14 -0.71 -0.58 2.48
CA ASN A 14 -1.28 0.47 3.31
C ASN A 14 -1.62 -0.06 4.71
N VAL A 15 -2.04 -1.33 4.81
CA VAL A 15 -2.32 -2.00 6.10
C VAL A 15 -1.09 -1.99 6.99
N ILE A 16 0.10 -2.24 6.44
CA ILE A 16 1.34 -2.32 7.21
C ILE A 16 1.76 -0.93 7.74
N LYS A 17 1.37 0.14 7.02
CA LYS A 17 1.74 1.53 7.35
C LYS A 17 0.79 2.20 8.34
N ASP A 18 -0.46 1.74 8.43
CA ASP A 18 -1.47 2.28 9.33
C ASP A 18 -1.60 1.40 10.60
N PRO A 19 -1.24 1.92 11.80
CA PRO A 19 -1.26 1.11 13.03
C PRO A 19 -2.64 0.58 13.42
N LEU A 20 -3.71 1.35 13.15
CA LEU A 20 -5.06 0.96 13.52
C LEU A 20 -5.55 -0.15 12.59
N LEU A 21 -5.39 0.03 11.28
CA LEU A 21 -5.75 -0.98 10.29
C LEU A 21 -4.92 -2.27 10.45
N LEU A 22 -3.62 -2.14 10.79
CA LEU A 22 -2.77 -3.29 11.11
C LEU A 22 -3.27 -4.06 12.33
N SER A 23 -3.80 -3.37 13.35
CA SER A 23 -4.35 -4.02 14.54
C SER A 23 -5.56 -4.89 14.21
N TYR A 24 -6.49 -4.37 13.40
CA TYR A 24 -7.66 -5.09 12.90
C TYR A 24 -7.28 -6.27 12.00
N PHE A 25 -6.32 -6.07 11.09
CA PHE A 25 -5.83 -7.14 10.24
C PHE A 25 -5.17 -8.25 11.06
N THR A 26 -4.35 -7.91 12.06
CA THR A 26 -3.72 -8.90 12.95
C THR A 26 -4.75 -9.63 13.80
N GLN A 27 -5.78 -8.94 14.28
CA GLN A 27 -6.90 -9.55 15.00
C GLN A 27 -7.68 -10.53 14.10
N TYR A 28 -7.93 -10.17 12.85
CA TYR A 28 -8.52 -11.06 11.86
C TYR A 28 -7.65 -12.31 11.64
N LEU A 29 -6.34 -12.14 11.42
CA LEU A 29 -5.45 -13.28 11.24
C LEU A 29 -5.40 -14.20 12.47
N ARG A 30 -5.57 -13.65 13.69
CA ARG A 30 -5.70 -14.46 14.91
C ARG A 30 -6.99 -15.27 14.92
N SER A 31 -8.12 -14.69 14.52
CA SER A 31 -9.40 -15.41 14.53
C SER A 31 -9.40 -16.60 13.57
N ILE A 32 -8.65 -16.54 12.47
CA ILE A 32 -8.48 -17.64 11.51
C ILE A 32 -7.18 -18.45 11.72
N SER A 33 -6.49 -18.27 12.87
CA SER A 33 -5.24 -18.98 13.20
C SER A 33 -4.12 -18.88 12.15
N SER A 34 -4.08 -17.78 11.40
CA SER A 34 -3.13 -17.52 10.31
C SER A 34 -2.14 -16.38 10.61
N GLU A 35 -2.11 -15.85 11.84
CA GLU A 35 -1.18 -14.77 12.26
C GLU A 35 0.29 -15.15 12.03
N ASN A 36 0.65 -16.43 12.20
CA ASN A 36 2.02 -16.89 12.02
C ASN A 36 2.49 -16.75 10.56
N ILE A 37 1.59 -16.85 9.56
CA ILE A 37 1.94 -16.63 8.15
C ILE A 37 2.40 -15.19 7.95
N PHE A 38 1.67 -14.23 8.49
CA PHE A 38 2.03 -12.81 8.40
C PHE A 38 3.32 -12.47 9.16
N ARG A 39 3.49 -13.02 10.37
CA ARG A 39 4.74 -12.86 11.15
C ARG A 39 5.95 -13.44 10.43
N PHE A 40 5.79 -14.63 9.86
CA PHE A 40 6.83 -15.29 9.09
C PHE A 40 7.19 -14.50 7.83
N TRP A 41 6.18 -14.03 7.09
CA TRP A 41 6.39 -13.14 5.95
C TRP A 41 7.15 -11.87 6.36
N LEU A 42 6.74 -11.19 7.44
CA LEU A 42 7.36 -9.94 7.90
C LEU A 42 8.83 -10.14 8.32
N GLU A 43 9.15 -11.25 8.98
CA GLU A 43 10.52 -11.58 9.37
C GLU A 43 11.38 -11.94 8.14
N LEU A 44 10.84 -12.75 7.21
CA LEU A 44 11.53 -13.10 5.97
C LEU A 44 11.78 -11.89 5.09
N SER A 45 10.75 -11.07 4.82
CA SER A 45 10.89 -9.86 3.99
C SER A 45 11.90 -8.91 4.60
N GLY A 46 11.85 -8.69 5.92
CA GLY A 46 12.83 -7.87 6.64
C GLY A 46 14.27 -8.40 6.55
N CYS A 47 14.47 -9.72 6.59
CA CYS A 47 15.78 -10.35 6.41
C CYS A 47 16.28 -10.27 4.96
N MET A 48 15.39 -10.43 3.98
CA MET A 48 15.73 -10.42 2.55
C MET A 48 15.96 -9.00 2.02
N SER A 49 15.21 -7.99 2.47
CA SER A 49 15.46 -6.59 2.11
C SER A 49 16.82 -6.09 2.58
N ARG A 50 17.40 -6.68 3.65
CA ARG A 50 18.78 -6.39 4.09
C ARG A 50 19.85 -7.03 3.21
N ARG A 51 19.46 -7.98 2.36
CA ARG A 51 20.34 -8.77 1.51
C ARG A 51 20.27 -8.34 0.04
N ASN A 52 19.08 -8.09 -0.50
CA ASN A 52 18.88 -7.96 -1.95
C ASN A 52 18.99 -6.51 -2.44
N ASN A 53 20.15 -6.21 -3.04
CA ASN A 53 20.37 -5.20 -4.07
C ASN A 53 20.41 -5.81 -5.50
N ASN A 54 20.00 -7.07 -5.71
CA ASN A 54 19.92 -7.68 -7.04
C ASN A 54 18.73 -8.65 -7.10
N GLU A 55 17.82 -8.41 -8.04
CA GLU A 55 16.62 -9.21 -8.30
C GLU A 55 16.91 -10.38 -9.26
N ASP A 56 16.34 -11.54 -8.98
CA ASP A 56 15.86 -12.47 -9.99
C ASP A 56 14.59 -13.16 -9.46
N SER A 57 13.46 -12.99 -10.17
CA SER A 57 12.18 -13.57 -9.79
C SER A 57 12.13 -15.06 -10.16
N PHE A 58 12.13 -15.95 -9.17
CA PHE A 58 11.85 -17.38 -9.41
C PHE A 58 10.34 -17.65 -9.45
N ASN A 59 9.88 -18.51 -10.35
CA ASN A 59 8.47 -18.86 -10.51
C ASN A 59 8.27 -20.31 -10.05
N PHE A 60 7.70 -20.51 -8.85
CA PHE A 60 7.49 -21.84 -8.30
C PHE A 60 6.43 -22.61 -9.11
N LYS A 61 6.88 -23.59 -9.89
CA LYS A 61 6.02 -24.62 -10.47
C LYS A 61 5.96 -25.78 -9.49
N SER A 62 4.76 -26.04 -8.98
CA SER A 62 4.46 -27.18 -8.11
C SER A 62 4.55 -28.50 -8.88
N GLU A 63 5.76 -28.94 -9.21
CA GLU A 63 6.04 -30.29 -9.70
C GLU A 63 7.30 -30.79 -9.01
N ASN A 64 7.16 -31.32 -7.79
CA ASN A 64 8.17 -32.19 -7.20
C ASN A 64 7.48 -33.27 -6.38
N SER A 65 7.84 -34.52 -6.66
CA SER A 65 7.42 -35.73 -5.95
C SER A 65 7.59 -35.55 -4.45
N ALA A 66 6.50 -35.60 -3.69
CA ALA A 66 6.53 -35.44 -2.24
C ALA A 66 7.46 -36.48 -1.60
N LEU A 67 8.48 -36.02 -0.86
CA LEU A 67 9.34 -36.90 -0.08
C LEU A 67 8.53 -37.60 1.03
N SER A 68 8.91 -38.82 1.38
CA SER A 68 8.26 -39.55 2.49
C SER A 68 8.52 -38.84 3.82
N ASN A 69 7.63 -39.06 4.80
CA ASN A 69 7.78 -38.49 6.13
C ASN A 69 9.07 -38.94 6.83
N GLU A 70 9.55 -40.15 6.55
CA GLU A 70 10.82 -40.68 7.09
C GLU A 70 12.01 -39.87 6.58
N THR A 71 12.07 -39.60 5.27
CA THR A 71 13.14 -38.78 4.68
C THR A 71 13.10 -37.34 5.20
N LEU A 72 11.92 -36.77 5.43
CA LEU A 72 11.80 -35.44 6.03
C LEU A 72 12.39 -35.40 7.44
N ASP A 73 12.21 -36.47 8.22
CA ASP A 73 12.73 -36.53 9.59
C ASP A 73 14.25 -36.62 9.62
N GLU A 74 14.86 -37.39 8.70
CA GLU A 74 16.32 -37.40 8.53
C GLU A 74 16.89 -36.02 8.20
N LEU A 75 16.19 -35.24 7.35
CA LEU A 75 16.62 -33.88 7.02
C LEU A 75 16.52 -32.96 8.24
N ARG A 76 15.45 -33.07 9.03
CA ARG A 76 15.25 -32.28 10.25
C ARG A 76 16.33 -32.56 11.30
N GLU A 77 16.69 -33.82 11.48
CA GLU A 77 17.77 -34.23 12.38
C GLU A 77 19.12 -33.62 11.95
N LYS A 78 19.44 -33.66 10.64
CA LYS A 78 20.66 -33.01 10.12
C LYS A 78 20.66 -31.50 10.36
N ILE A 79 19.52 -30.83 10.17
CA ILE A 79 19.38 -29.38 10.43
C ILE A 79 19.54 -29.09 11.93
N SER A 80 19.14 -30.00 12.81
CA SER A 80 19.25 -29.80 14.26
C SER A 80 20.70 -29.62 14.76
N HIS A 81 21.67 -30.15 14.01
CA HIS A 81 23.09 -30.07 14.32
C HIS A 81 23.79 -28.85 13.70
N LEU A 82 23.08 -28.05 12.90
CA LEU A 82 23.65 -26.84 12.30
C LEU A 82 23.89 -25.73 13.34
N PRO A 83 24.91 -24.88 13.15
CA PRO A 83 25.17 -23.76 14.05
C PRO A 83 24.01 -22.76 14.06
N VAL A 84 23.83 -22.09 15.19
CA VAL A 84 22.81 -21.03 15.33
C VAL A 84 23.18 -19.84 14.44
N ASN A 85 22.31 -19.52 13.51
CA ASN A 85 22.39 -18.37 12.62
C ASN A 85 20.97 -17.92 12.22
N SER A 86 20.86 -16.96 11.30
CA SER A 86 19.55 -16.47 10.85
C SER A 86 18.67 -17.56 10.24
N VAL A 87 19.26 -18.48 9.46
CA VAL A 87 18.54 -19.56 8.80
C VAL A 87 17.97 -20.54 9.82
N THR A 88 18.81 -21.06 10.72
CA THR A 88 18.38 -22.02 11.74
C THR A 88 17.43 -21.38 12.74
N THR A 89 17.62 -20.10 13.08
CA THR A 89 16.68 -19.35 13.93
C THR A 89 15.27 -19.30 13.33
N ILE A 90 15.15 -19.01 12.03
CA ILE A 90 13.87 -18.96 11.33
C ILE A 90 13.25 -20.36 11.21
N TYR A 91 14.06 -21.36 10.85
CA TYR A 91 13.63 -22.75 10.80
C TYR A 91 13.03 -23.21 12.14
N PHE A 92 13.74 -23.04 13.26
CA PHE A 92 13.25 -23.46 14.57
C PHE A 92 12.04 -22.66 15.03
N ARG A 93 11.91 -21.40 14.63
CA ARG A 93 10.78 -20.56 15.03
C ARG A 93 9.48 -20.91 14.30
N TYR A 94 9.55 -21.23 13.00
CA TYR A 94 8.35 -21.35 12.14
C TYR A 94 8.14 -22.71 11.45
N ILE A 95 9.19 -23.48 11.19
CA ILE A 95 9.14 -24.66 10.29
C ILE A 95 9.44 -25.99 11.01
N SER A 96 10.21 -25.96 12.09
CA SER A 96 10.49 -27.14 12.91
C SER A 96 9.20 -27.77 13.47
N ARG A 97 9.25 -29.04 13.86
CA ARG A 97 8.09 -29.72 14.48
C ARG A 97 7.73 -29.08 15.83
N GLU A 98 8.74 -28.55 16.52
CA GLU A 98 8.66 -27.90 17.83
C GLU A 98 8.52 -26.37 17.71
N ALA A 99 8.19 -25.87 16.52
CA ALA A 99 8.06 -24.45 16.25
C ALA A 99 7.03 -23.81 17.18
N LYS A 100 7.44 -22.73 17.86
CA LYS A 100 6.53 -21.95 18.73
C LYS A 100 5.53 -21.14 17.92
N LEU A 101 5.86 -20.81 16.67
CA LEU A 101 5.02 -20.04 15.74
C LEU A 101 4.88 -20.85 14.43
N PRO A 102 4.26 -22.04 14.44
CA PRO A 102 4.29 -22.92 13.29
C PRO A 102 3.55 -22.30 12.09
N VAL A 103 4.14 -22.48 10.91
CA VAL A 103 3.53 -22.13 9.62
C VAL A 103 3.30 -23.40 8.81
N ALA A 104 2.06 -23.62 8.40
CA ALA A 104 1.69 -24.73 7.54
C ALA A 104 2.19 -24.48 6.11
N LEU A 105 3.25 -25.20 5.72
CA LEU A 105 3.78 -25.20 4.36
C LEU A 105 3.27 -26.42 3.58
N PRO A 106 2.98 -26.30 2.27
CA PRO A 106 2.77 -27.45 1.40
C PRO A 106 3.96 -28.42 1.48
N GLN A 107 3.71 -29.72 1.45
CA GLN A 107 4.76 -30.74 1.63
C GLN A 107 5.92 -30.61 0.64
N GLY A 108 5.64 -30.26 -0.62
CA GLY A 108 6.68 -30.02 -1.63
C GLY A 108 7.57 -28.83 -1.25
N LEU A 109 6.97 -27.73 -0.80
CA LEU A 109 7.70 -26.53 -0.36
C LEU A 109 8.50 -26.78 0.92
N LEU A 110 7.93 -27.55 1.86
CA LEU A 110 8.64 -27.97 3.06
C LEU A 110 9.89 -28.81 2.69
N SER A 111 9.72 -29.80 1.81
CA SER A 111 10.81 -30.67 1.35
C SER A 111 11.95 -29.84 0.73
N GLU A 112 11.58 -28.92 -0.17
CA GLU A 112 12.52 -28.01 -0.82
C GLU A 112 13.26 -27.10 0.17
N ALA A 113 12.53 -26.51 1.13
CA ALA A 113 13.12 -25.65 2.15
C ALA A 113 14.16 -26.41 3.00
N LEU A 114 13.86 -27.64 3.44
CA LEU A 114 14.80 -28.43 4.24
C LEU A 114 16.08 -28.77 3.46
N LEU A 115 15.95 -29.14 2.18
CA LEU A 115 17.10 -29.41 1.32
C LEU A 115 17.97 -28.17 1.13
N ARG A 116 17.36 -27.02 0.82
CA ARG A 116 18.10 -25.76 0.63
C ARG A 116 18.83 -25.31 1.89
N ILE A 117 18.23 -25.50 3.08
CA ILE A 117 18.91 -25.20 4.35
C ILE A 117 20.19 -26.03 4.48
N LEU A 118 20.18 -27.31 4.14
CA LEU A 118 21.38 -28.16 4.24
C LEU A 118 22.43 -27.80 3.19
N GLU A 119 22.02 -27.39 1.99
CA GLU A 119 22.93 -26.97 0.92
C GLU A 119 23.62 -25.64 1.25
N ASN A 120 22.87 -24.66 1.80
CA ASN A 120 23.36 -23.31 2.06
C ASN A 120 22.93 -22.82 3.46
N PRO A 121 23.49 -23.41 4.55
CA PRO A 121 22.96 -23.22 5.91
C PRO A 121 23.14 -21.81 6.48
N SER A 122 23.98 -20.98 5.86
CA SER A 122 24.23 -19.59 6.30
C SER A 122 23.51 -18.56 5.45
N ASP A 123 22.82 -18.98 4.39
CA ASP A 123 22.30 -18.08 3.37
C ASP A 123 20.78 -17.94 3.44
N ILE A 124 20.26 -16.75 3.71
CA ILE A 124 18.83 -16.59 3.99
C ILE A 124 17.91 -16.85 2.76
N ALA A 125 18.45 -16.78 1.53
CA ALA A 125 17.74 -17.07 0.28
C ALA A 125 17.20 -18.50 0.18
N VAL A 126 17.64 -19.41 1.05
CA VAL A 126 17.02 -20.73 1.18
C VAL A 126 15.50 -20.64 1.42
N PHE A 127 15.02 -19.54 2.00
CA PHE A 127 13.60 -19.28 2.25
C PHE A 127 12.91 -18.44 1.18
N GLU A 128 13.54 -18.11 0.05
CA GLU A 128 12.89 -17.34 -1.03
C GLU A 128 11.58 -17.98 -1.53
N PRO A 129 11.49 -19.31 -1.76
CA PRO A 129 10.21 -19.94 -2.10
C PRO A 129 9.16 -19.85 -0.99
N CYS A 130 9.60 -19.86 0.28
CA CYS A 130 8.71 -19.69 1.42
C CYS A 130 8.16 -18.25 1.48
N LEU A 131 9.01 -17.25 1.22
CA LEU A 131 8.60 -15.86 1.14
C LEU A 131 7.54 -15.67 0.05
N GLN A 132 7.82 -16.13 -1.17
CA GLN A 132 6.88 -16.07 -2.30
C GLN A 132 5.54 -16.77 -2.00
N PHE A 133 5.59 -17.94 -1.37
CA PHE A 133 4.37 -18.64 -0.93
C PHE A 133 3.56 -17.80 0.07
N THR A 134 4.21 -17.23 1.08
CA THR A 134 3.52 -16.40 2.08
C THR A 134 2.98 -15.11 1.48
N GLU A 135 3.70 -14.47 0.57
CA GLU A 135 3.24 -13.31 -0.20
C GLU A 135 2.00 -13.67 -1.01
N SER A 136 2.08 -14.73 -1.80
CA SER A 136 0.95 -15.21 -2.57
C SER A 136 -0.26 -15.46 -1.67
N ARG A 137 -0.09 -16.09 -0.50
CA ARG A 137 -1.18 -16.34 0.44
C ARG A 137 -1.78 -15.05 0.99
N LEU A 138 -0.95 -14.09 1.37
CA LEU A 138 -1.37 -12.79 1.89
C LEU A 138 -2.18 -12.02 0.84
N TYR A 139 -1.65 -11.87 -0.36
CA TYR A 139 -2.24 -11.08 -1.44
C TYR A 139 -3.46 -11.74 -2.09
N SER A 140 -3.47 -13.07 -2.25
CA SER A 140 -4.53 -13.77 -2.99
C SER A 140 -5.69 -14.24 -2.12
N SER A 141 -5.48 -14.44 -0.81
CA SER A 141 -6.50 -15.00 0.09
C SER A 141 -6.69 -14.18 1.36
N LEU A 142 -5.66 -14.07 2.21
CA LEU A 142 -5.84 -13.53 3.57
C LEU A 142 -6.27 -12.06 3.57
N PHE A 143 -5.66 -11.22 2.72
CA PHE A 143 -6.01 -9.81 2.64
C PHE A 143 -7.37 -9.58 1.95
N PRO A 144 -7.67 -10.16 0.78
CA PRO A 144 -9.01 -10.06 0.19
C PRO A 144 -10.13 -10.58 1.11
N ASP A 145 -9.89 -11.64 1.88
CA ASP A 145 -10.87 -12.17 2.82
C ASP A 145 -11.04 -11.26 4.04
N PHE A 146 -9.95 -10.62 4.51
CA PHE A 146 -10.04 -9.58 5.52
C PHE A 146 -10.96 -8.42 5.07
N LEU A 147 -10.81 -7.92 3.84
CA LEU A 147 -11.66 -6.84 3.33
C LEU A 147 -13.14 -7.22 3.24
N LYS A 148 -13.46 -8.51 3.20
CA LYS A 148 -14.84 -9.03 3.21
C LYS A 148 -15.34 -9.39 4.62
N SER A 149 -14.47 -9.35 5.62
CA SER A 149 -14.78 -9.80 6.98
C SER A 149 -15.61 -8.78 7.76
N ASP A 150 -16.31 -9.27 8.78
CA ASP A 150 -17.04 -8.42 9.72
C ASP A 150 -16.09 -7.47 10.47
N LEU A 151 -14.87 -7.93 10.81
CA LEU A 151 -13.85 -7.09 11.47
C LEU A 151 -13.46 -5.86 10.63
N PHE A 152 -13.35 -6.00 9.31
CA PHE A 152 -13.08 -4.84 8.46
C PHE A 152 -14.32 -3.93 8.33
N SER A 153 -15.52 -4.51 8.33
CA SER A 153 -16.77 -3.73 8.37
C SER A 153 -16.91 -2.95 9.68
N GLU A 154 -16.52 -3.54 10.82
CA GLU A 154 -16.47 -2.90 12.13
C GLU A 154 -15.45 -1.76 12.15
N PHE A 155 -14.23 -1.99 11.63
CA PHE A 155 -13.22 -0.94 11.47
C PHE A 155 -13.77 0.25 10.68
N CYS A 156 -14.36 0.01 9.51
CA CYS A 156 -14.95 1.05 8.68
C CYS A 156 -16.05 1.81 9.44
N ALA A 157 -16.95 1.11 10.13
CA ALA A 157 -18.00 1.73 10.92
C ALA A 157 -17.42 2.57 12.07
N GLU A 158 -16.40 2.07 12.77
CA GLU A 158 -15.74 2.78 13.87
C GLU A 158 -15.15 4.11 13.40
N ILE A 159 -14.37 4.11 12.32
CA ILE A 159 -13.71 5.35 11.87
C ILE A 159 -14.71 6.37 11.30
N ILE A 160 -15.83 5.91 10.72
CA ILE A 160 -16.88 6.78 10.18
C ILE A 160 -17.75 7.35 11.32
N VAL A 161 -18.17 6.51 12.26
CA VAL A 161 -19.10 6.90 13.34
C VAL A 161 -18.39 7.70 14.43
N ASN A 162 -17.10 7.47 14.67
CA ASN A 162 -16.33 8.21 15.68
C ASN A 162 -15.60 9.43 15.10
N ASP A 163 -16.01 9.90 13.91
CA ASP A 163 -15.46 11.09 13.24
C ASP A 163 -13.92 11.05 13.10
N GLN A 164 -13.36 9.87 12.80
CA GLN A 164 -11.91 9.66 12.65
C GLN A 164 -11.43 9.70 11.20
N LEU A 165 -12.31 10.03 10.25
CA LEU A 165 -11.96 10.14 8.83
C LEU A 165 -10.96 11.27 8.59
N THR A 166 -10.00 11.00 7.70
CA THR A 166 -8.99 11.96 7.24
C THR A 166 -9.37 12.49 5.87
N LEU A 167 -8.70 13.57 5.43
CA LEU A 167 -8.87 14.06 4.06
C LEU A 167 -8.48 13.00 3.01
N ASN A 168 -7.49 12.14 3.29
CA ASN A 168 -7.17 11.02 2.38
C ASN A 168 -8.33 10.03 2.26
N ASP A 169 -9.05 9.73 3.35
CA ASP A 169 -10.20 8.84 3.25
C ASP A 169 -11.29 9.43 2.36
N VAL A 170 -11.49 10.75 2.43
CA VAL A 170 -12.46 11.48 1.60
C VAL A 170 -12.00 11.58 0.13
N LEU A 171 -10.72 11.81 -0.12
CA LEU A 171 -10.20 11.99 -1.49
C LEU A 171 -10.11 10.69 -2.28
N PHE A 172 -9.89 9.56 -1.61
CA PHE A 172 -9.60 8.27 -2.26
C PHE A 172 -10.72 7.23 -2.10
N GLU A 173 -11.77 7.52 -1.34
CA GLU A 173 -13.01 6.74 -1.36
C GLU A 173 -14.05 7.46 -2.24
N GLU A 174 -14.56 6.76 -3.25
CA GLU A 174 -15.39 7.33 -4.31
C GLU A 174 -16.67 7.98 -3.77
N SER A 175 -17.37 7.32 -2.85
CA SER A 175 -18.64 7.82 -2.33
C SER A 175 -18.47 9.07 -1.46
N LEU A 176 -17.43 9.10 -0.61
CA LEU A 176 -17.06 10.29 0.17
C LEU A 176 -16.62 11.43 -0.74
N LEU A 177 -15.82 11.15 -1.78
CA LEU A 177 -15.37 12.17 -2.72
C LEU A 177 -16.56 12.82 -3.45
N VAL A 178 -17.51 12.02 -3.92
CA VAL A 178 -18.74 12.54 -4.55
C VAL A 178 -19.52 13.41 -3.58
N GLY A 179 -19.68 12.97 -2.33
CA GLY A 179 -20.34 13.78 -1.29
C GLY A 179 -19.61 15.09 -1.00
N PHE A 180 -18.27 15.08 -1.05
CA PHE A 180 -17.46 16.27 -0.80
C PHE A 180 -17.50 17.26 -1.98
N ILE A 181 -17.56 16.76 -3.21
CA ILE A 181 -17.80 17.57 -4.42
C ILE A 181 -19.19 18.21 -4.37
N GLU A 182 -20.22 17.44 -3.97
CA GLU A 182 -21.58 17.96 -3.78
C GLU A 182 -21.61 19.07 -2.71
N PHE A 183 -20.91 18.87 -1.60
CA PHE A 183 -20.80 19.87 -0.53
C PHE A 183 -20.17 21.18 -0.99
N LEU A 184 -19.15 21.11 -1.86
CA LEU A 184 -18.46 22.30 -2.40
C LEU A 184 -19.09 22.84 -3.69
N ALA A 185 -20.25 22.32 -4.11
CA ALA A 185 -20.88 22.75 -5.35
C ALA A 185 -21.26 24.24 -5.30
N GLY A 186 -20.61 25.05 -6.14
CA GLY A 186 -20.80 26.50 -6.18
C GLY A 186 -19.98 27.28 -5.16
N ASP A 187 -19.17 26.62 -4.32
CA ASP A 187 -18.23 27.26 -3.41
C ASP A 187 -16.91 27.58 -4.13
N PRO A 188 -16.38 28.81 -4.05
CA PRO A 188 -15.09 29.15 -4.67
C PRO A 188 -13.91 28.30 -4.16
N THR A 189 -14.00 27.77 -2.93
CA THR A 189 -12.97 26.89 -2.34
C THR A 189 -12.90 25.52 -3.01
N SER A 190 -13.87 25.15 -3.85
CA SER A 190 -13.82 23.95 -4.71
C SER A 190 -12.58 23.93 -5.62
N ILE A 191 -11.98 25.09 -5.91
CA ILE A 191 -10.72 25.18 -6.65
C ILE A 191 -9.56 24.44 -5.94
N LEU A 192 -9.55 24.44 -4.61
CA LEU A 192 -8.54 23.76 -3.80
C LEU A 192 -8.68 22.23 -3.92
N LEU A 193 -9.91 21.73 -3.85
CA LEU A 193 -10.18 20.30 -4.04
C LEU A 193 -9.82 19.84 -5.46
N THR A 194 -10.25 20.59 -6.48
CA THR A 194 -9.97 20.24 -7.88
C THR A 194 -8.48 20.30 -8.22
N PHE A 195 -7.71 21.18 -7.57
CA PHE A 195 -6.25 21.17 -7.62
C PHE A 195 -5.66 19.87 -7.04
N LEU A 196 -6.06 19.47 -5.82
CA LEU A 196 -5.58 18.22 -5.21
C LEU A 196 -5.88 17.00 -6.10
N MET A 197 -7.10 16.93 -6.65
CA MET A 197 -7.49 15.87 -7.57
C MET A 197 -6.64 15.85 -8.84
N ALA A 198 -6.36 17.02 -9.43
CA ALA A 198 -5.54 17.12 -10.63
C ALA A 198 -4.09 16.65 -10.39
N VAL A 199 -3.49 17.02 -9.24
CA VAL A 199 -2.15 16.55 -8.86
C VAL A 199 -2.13 15.04 -8.60
N ASN A 200 -3.18 14.50 -7.95
CA ASN A 200 -3.29 13.06 -7.73
C ASN A 200 -3.43 12.29 -9.06
N ALA A 201 -4.22 12.82 -10.00
CA ALA A 201 -4.34 12.27 -11.35
C ALA A 201 -2.99 12.28 -12.09
N TYR A 202 -2.27 13.40 -12.03
CA TYR A 202 -0.92 13.52 -12.61
C TYR A 202 0.06 12.49 -12.04
N LYS A 203 0.10 12.30 -10.71
CA LYS A 203 0.98 11.31 -10.07
C LYS A 203 0.64 9.88 -10.46
N LYS A 204 -0.66 9.58 -10.57
CA LYS A 204 -1.13 8.28 -11.04
C LYS A 204 -0.66 8.04 -12.47
N GLU A 205 -0.88 9.00 -13.37
CA GLU A 205 -0.44 8.94 -14.76
C GLU A 205 1.08 8.76 -14.86
N PHE A 206 1.85 9.54 -14.08
CA PHE A 206 3.31 9.43 -14.02
C PHE A 206 3.75 8.01 -13.64
N THR A 207 3.14 7.42 -12.61
CA THR A 207 3.43 6.05 -12.18
C THR A 207 3.11 5.04 -13.29
N GLU A 208 1.96 5.19 -13.94
CA GLU A 208 1.51 4.29 -14.99
C GLU A 208 2.41 4.36 -16.22
N LEU A 209 2.74 5.56 -16.70
CA LEU A 209 3.59 5.78 -17.87
C LEU A 209 5.06 5.43 -17.63
N MET A 210 5.60 5.70 -16.44
CA MET A 210 7.06 5.56 -16.20
C MET A 210 7.46 4.20 -15.62
N LEU A 211 6.59 3.51 -14.88
CA LEU A 211 6.96 2.28 -14.17
C LEU A 211 6.39 1.00 -14.78
N LYS A 212 5.31 1.06 -15.57
CA LYS A 212 4.79 -0.12 -16.27
C LYS A 212 5.63 -0.39 -17.53
N LYS A 213 6.06 -1.64 -17.73
CA LYS A 213 6.99 -2.03 -18.81
C LYS A 213 6.33 -2.17 -20.19
N ASP A 214 5.00 -2.22 -20.26
CA ASP A 214 4.24 -2.49 -21.49
C ASP A 214 3.62 -1.24 -22.10
N HIS A 215 4.45 -0.32 -22.61
CA HIS A 215 3.98 0.84 -23.37
C HIS A 215 4.38 0.74 -24.84
N ALA A 216 3.41 0.97 -25.72
CA ALA A 216 3.64 1.05 -27.16
C ALA A 216 4.33 2.35 -27.59
N GLU A 217 4.22 3.38 -26.75
CA GLU A 217 4.74 4.73 -26.97
C GLU A 217 6.22 4.84 -26.61
N SER A 218 6.92 5.73 -27.29
CA SER A 218 8.31 6.05 -26.98
C SER A 218 8.44 6.74 -25.61
N VAL A 219 9.65 6.74 -25.04
CA VAL A 219 9.94 7.50 -23.81
C VAL A 219 9.64 9.00 -24.00
N ASP A 220 9.98 9.54 -25.17
CA ASP A 220 9.83 10.96 -25.47
C ASP A 220 8.35 11.38 -25.55
N GLU A 221 7.49 10.56 -26.15
CA GLU A 221 6.03 10.80 -26.21
C GLU A 221 5.43 10.83 -24.80
N ARG A 222 5.79 9.86 -23.95
CA ARG A 222 5.34 9.81 -22.54
C ARG A 222 5.82 11.02 -21.74
N HIS A 223 7.07 11.44 -21.96
CA HIS A 223 7.58 12.66 -21.33
C HIS A 223 6.80 13.90 -21.78
N GLN A 224 6.50 14.03 -23.09
CA GLN A 224 5.72 15.15 -23.62
C GLN A 224 4.30 15.20 -23.03
N GLN A 225 3.64 14.05 -22.88
CA GLN A 225 2.33 13.98 -22.24
C GLN A 225 2.38 14.46 -20.79
N LEU A 226 3.33 13.98 -19.99
CA LEU A 226 3.48 14.39 -18.59
C LEU A 226 3.83 15.88 -18.46
N LEU A 227 4.66 16.42 -19.36
CA LEU A 227 4.96 17.85 -19.38
C LEU A 227 3.72 18.68 -19.76
N HIS A 228 2.90 18.18 -20.70
CA HIS A 228 1.65 18.82 -21.09
C HIS A 228 0.64 18.85 -19.93
N ASP A 229 0.48 17.74 -19.21
CA ASP A 229 -0.40 17.65 -18.04
C ASP A 229 0.04 18.60 -16.93
N ALA A 230 1.34 18.62 -16.60
CA ALA A 230 1.89 19.53 -15.61
C ALA A 230 1.68 21.00 -16.01
N THR A 231 1.91 21.34 -17.28
CA THR A 231 1.67 22.69 -17.81
C THR A 231 0.19 23.08 -17.75
N THR A 232 -0.72 22.14 -18.03
CA THR A 232 -2.17 22.35 -17.95
C THR A 232 -2.63 22.62 -16.52
N ILE A 233 -2.07 21.89 -15.54
CA ILE A 233 -2.31 22.15 -14.11
C ILE A 233 -1.84 23.56 -13.75
N CYS A 234 -0.63 23.94 -14.16
CA CYS A 234 -0.12 25.30 -13.94
C CYS A 234 -1.01 26.36 -14.58
N ALA A 235 -1.39 26.20 -15.85
CA ALA A 235 -2.24 27.15 -16.55
C ALA A 235 -3.63 27.30 -15.90
N LYS A 236 -4.20 26.21 -15.40
CA LYS A 236 -5.54 26.23 -14.79
C LYS A 236 -5.56 26.84 -13.39
N TYR A 237 -4.58 26.48 -12.55
CA TYR A 237 -4.62 26.80 -11.12
C TYR A 237 -3.62 27.89 -10.71
N LEU A 238 -2.61 28.17 -11.53
CA LEU A 238 -1.53 29.11 -11.24
C LEU A 238 -1.52 30.34 -12.18
N SER A 239 -2.50 30.48 -13.09
CA SER A 239 -2.51 31.62 -14.02
C SER A 239 -2.69 32.96 -13.29
N PRO A 240 -1.98 34.04 -13.71
CA PRO A 240 -2.03 35.38 -13.10
C PRO A 240 -3.40 36.06 -13.06
N ALA A 241 -4.41 35.51 -13.73
CA ALA A 241 -5.78 36.03 -13.75
C ALA A 241 -6.64 35.58 -12.55
N SER A 242 -6.08 34.82 -11.60
CA SER A 242 -6.76 34.46 -10.35
C SER A 242 -6.39 35.46 -9.26
N ASP A 243 -7.26 36.43 -9.01
CA ASP A 243 -7.03 37.58 -8.11
C ASP A 243 -6.90 37.24 -6.60
N ASP A 244 -6.77 35.97 -6.23
CA ASP A 244 -6.44 35.57 -4.85
C ASP A 244 -5.70 34.21 -4.86
N PHE A 245 -4.38 34.29 -5.06
CA PHE A 245 -3.51 33.17 -5.36
C PHE A 245 -3.24 32.27 -4.13
N MET A 246 -4.27 31.60 -3.61
CA MET A 246 -4.20 30.61 -2.51
C MET A 246 -3.33 31.00 -1.28
N GLY A 247 -3.02 32.30 -1.10
CA GLY A 247 -2.08 32.80 -0.08
C GLY A 247 -0.60 32.43 -0.28
N LEU A 248 -0.15 32.09 -1.50
CA LEU A 248 1.24 31.67 -1.78
C LEU A 248 2.20 32.87 -1.96
N THR A 249 3.46 32.67 -1.58
CA THR A 249 4.52 33.67 -1.84
C THR A 249 5.01 33.59 -3.28
N LEU A 250 5.57 34.69 -3.79
CA LEU A 250 6.19 34.74 -5.13
C LEU A 250 7.30 33.70 -5.33
N GLU A 251 8.02 33.35 -4.26
CA GLU A 251 9.07 32.33 -4.29
C GLU A 251 8.47 30.93 -4.45
N GLN A 252 7.41 30.61 -3.70
CA GLN A 252 6.70 29.33 -3.82
C GLN A 252 6.08 29.17 -5.21
N TYR A 253 5.50 30.24 -5.75
CA TYR A 253 4.95 30.27 -7.10
C TYR A 253 6.01 29.91 -8.15
N ARG A 254 7.15 30.62 -8.12
CA ARG A 254 8.25 30.40 -9.07
C ARG A 254 8.83 29.00 -8.94
N GLY A 255 8.99 28.52 -7.70
CA GLY A 255 9.50 27.16 -7.45
C GLY A 255 8.63 26.07 -8.08
N VAL A 256 7.30 26.21 -8.02
CA VAL A 256 6.38 25.24 -8.66
C VAL A 256 6.46 25.34 -10.18
N LEU A 257 6.48 26.55 -10.75
CA LEU A 257 6.60 26.72 -12.21
C LEU A 257 7.92 26.18 -12.75
N ASP A 258 9.04 26.47 -12.09
CA ASP A 258 10.36 25.98 -12.47
C ASP A 258 10.46 24.43 -12.39
N ALA A 259 9.68 23.82 -11.50
CA ALA A 259 9.65 22.37 -11.34
C ALA A 259 8.67 21.66 -12.29
N ALA A 260 7.53 22.27 -12.60
CA ALA A 260 6.45 21.69 -13.40
C ALA A 260 6.56 21.98 -14.91
N CYS A 261 7.14 23.13 -15.28
CA CYS A 261 7.26 23.61 -16.66
C CYS A 261 8.69 23.47 -17.20
N THR A 262 9.32 22.31 -17.01
CA THR A 262 10.67 22.01 -17.52
C THR A 262 10.66 21.66 -19.01
N GLU A 263 11.75 21.95 -19.74
CA GLU A 263 11.82 21.66 -21.19
C GLU A 263 12.25 20.22 -21.54
N LYS A 264 12.75 19.43 -20.58
CA LYS A 264 13.41 18.15 -20.87
C LYS A 264 12.71 16.94 -20.25
N GLU A 265 12.64 16.89 -18.93
CA GLU A 265 12.15 15.72 -18.20
C GLU A 265 11.05 16.11 -17.20
N PRO A 266 9.92 15.38 -17.19
CA PRO A 266 8.86 15.58 -16.21
C PRO A 266 9.33 15.14 -14.82
N ARG A 267 8.78 15.76 -13.78
CA ARG A 267 9.10 15.44 -12.38
C ARG A 267 7.84 15.02 -11.63
N GLU A 268 7.85 13.84 -11.04
CA GLU A 268 6.74 13.32 -10.23
C GLU A 268 6.36 14.26 -9.06
N ASN A 269 7.36 14.92 -8.47
CA ASN A 269 7.23 15.73 -7.26
C ASN A 269 7.10 17.23 -7.51
N CYS A 270 6.84 17.67 -8.75
CA CYS A 270 6.79 19.10 -9.11
C CYS A 270 5.74 19.91 -8.31
N PHE A 271 4.67 19.25 -7.84
CA PHE A 271 3.61 19.89 -7.06
C PHE A 271 3.65 19.56 -5.56
N ASP A 272 4.64 18.81 -5.06
CA ASP A 272 4.59 18.22 -3.71
C ASP A 272 4.42 19.23 -2.58
N ASP A 273 5.13 20.36 -2.63
CA ASP A 273 5.07 21.37 -1.58
C ASP A 273 3.79 22.19 -1.62
N LEU A 274 3.31 22.51 -2.83
CA LEU A 274 2.02 23.16 -3.01
C LEU A 274 0.87 22.24 -2.62
N TYR A 275 0.92 20.97 -3.01
CA TYR A 275 -0.04 19.94 -2.61
C TYR A 275 -0.13 19.84 -1.09
N LYS A 276 1.00 19.76 -0.38
CA LYS A 276 1.02 19.74 1.10
C LYS A 276 0.35 20.97 1.71
N LEU A 277 0.60 22.16 1.14
CA LEU A 277 0.00 23.40 1.63
C LEU A 277 -1.52 23.37 1.44
N VAL A 278 -1.98 23.12 0.22
CA VAL A 278 -3.41 23.08 -0.12
C VAL A 278 -4.12 21.97 0.67
N TYR A 279 -3.50 20.80 0.80
CA TYR A 279 -4.02 19.69 1.60
C TYR A 279 -4.27 20.12 3.04
N LYS A 280 -3.30 20.77 3.69
CA LYS A 280 -3.46 21.28 5.07
C LYS A 280 -4.56 22.33 5.18
N THR A 281 -4.71 23.20 4.17
CA THR A 281 -5.77 24.21 4.14
C THR A 281 -7.14 23.55 4.04
N VAL A 282 -7.32 22.58 3.13
CA VAL A 282 -8.58 21.83 2.98
C VAL A 282 -8.89 21.03 4.25
N GLU A 283 -7.91 20.32 4.80
CA GLU A 283 -8.05 19.48 5.99
C GLU A 283 -8.46 20.29 7.23
N LYS A 284 -7.91 21.50 7.41
CA LYS A 284 -8.19 22.31 8.61
C LYS A 284 -9.42 23.20 8.48
N ASN A 285 -9.64 23.78 7.30
CA ASN A 285 -10.61 24.87 7.15
C ASN A 285 -11.91 24.43 6.47
N ILE A 286 -11.89 23.34 5.70
CA ILE A 286 -13.03 22.92 4.87
C ILE A 286 -13.59 21.58 5.34
N LEU A 287 -12.72 20.61 5.60
CA LEU A 287 -13.11 19.25 5.98
C LEU A 287 -14.01 19.19 7.24
N PRO A 288 -13.79 19.96 8.32
CA PRO A 288 -14.68 19.92 9.48
C PRO A 288 -16.13 20.30 9.15
N SER A 289 -16.33 21.25 8.24
CA SER A 289 -17.65 21.68 7.77
C SER A 289 -18.34 20.61 6.93
N PHE A 290 -17.56 19.79 6.20
CA PHE A 290 -18.10 18.64 5.47
C PHE A 290 -18.66 17.58 6.42
N PHE A 291 -18.02 17.29 7.55
CA PHE A 291 -18.50 16.27 8.50
C PHE A 291 -19.80 16.63 9.22
N VAL A 292 -20.23 17.90 9.17
CA VAL A 292 -21.56 18.32 9.68
C VAL A 292 -22.58 18.54 8.55
N SER A 293 -22.21 18.25 7.30
CA SER A 293 -23.03 18.51 6.12
C SER A 293 -24.04 17.38 5.84
N ALA A 294 -25.10 17.71 5.09
CA ALA A 294 -26.10 16.74 4.68
C ALA A 294 -25.53 15.59 3.81
N PRO A 295 -24.62 15.82 2.84
CA PRO A 295 -23.97 14.74 2.10
C PRO A 295 -23.28 13.71 2.99
N PHE A 296 -22.53 14.17 4.01
CA PHE A 296 -21.86 13.26 4.93
C PHE A 296 -22.83 12.53 5.85
N SER A 297 -23.88 13.20 6.35
CA SER A 297 -24.91 12.54 7.16
C SER A 297 -25.53 11.35 6.43
N ARG A 298 -25.91 11.53 5.16
CA ARG A 298 -26.46 10.43 4.33
C ARG A 298 -25.48 9.28 4.13
N TYR A 299 -24.19 9.58 4.08
CA TYR A 299 -23.15 8.55 4.00
C TYR A 299 -23.04 7.77 5.32
N ARG A 300 -22.93 8.48 6.45
CA ARG A 300 -22.83 7.91 7.80
C ARG A 300 -24.04 7.03 8.16
N ASP A 301 -25.24 7.42 7.74
CA ASP A 301 -26.46 6.66 8.02
C ASP A 301 -26.43 5.22 7.45
N LYS A 302 -25.65 4.96 6.40
CA LYS A 302 -25.47 3.62 5.84
C LYS A 302 -24.70 2.67 6.77
N PHE A 303 -23.90 3.22 7.69
CA PHE A 303 -23.07 2.46 8.63
C PHE A 303 -23.72 2.36 10.00
N VAL A 304 -24.51 3.37 10.39
CA VAL A 304 -25.31 3.33 11.62
C VAL A 304 -26.47 2.34 11.50
N ASN A 305 -27.09 2.23 10.32
CA ASN A 305 -28.28 1.41 10.10
C ASN A 305 -28.01 0.01 9.54
N LYS A 306 -26.78 -0.54 9.64
CA LYS A 306 -26.57 -1.98 9.36
C LYS A 306 -27.17 -2.79 10.52
N PRO A 307 -28.30 -3.50 10.34
CA PRO A 307 -28.68 -4.50 11.32
C PRO A 307 -27.62 -5.60 11.29
N GLY A 308 -27.14 -5.99 12.48
CA GLY A 308 -26.36 -7.21 12.64
C GLY A 308 -27.15 -8.45 12.26
#